data_AF-A0A3D5JX26-F1
#
_entry.id   AF-A0A3D5JX26-F1
#
_cell.length_a   1.000
_cell.length_b   1.000
_cell.length_c   1.000
_cell.angle_alpha   90.00
_cell.angle_beta   90.00
_cell.angle_gamma   90.00
#
_symmetry.space_group_name_H-M   'P 1'
#
loop_
_entity.id
_entity.type
_entity.pdbx_description
1 polymer ?
#
loop_
_entity_poly.entity_id
_entity_poly.type
_entity_poly.pdbx_seq_one_letter_code
_entity_poly.pdbx_strand_id
1 'polypeptide(L)'
;MNLLAANGEGVSVEKILLTFIAIAPFYAAIAWFTIRKKLSVSTRYDGQKMIIKWVASYILVAFIFMAAANAGGGLTLIGLLFVVVLPGSILLAIFFAPYISNLITSPITNAMEGSVEEHWAKPAYGPTMTARNRGNYEGALEQVDLLLEKHPGDFEGLILKASIEAEDYLDLETARGTLDEILNNEERLRYNLPIVYNKLADWQINLFDDPEGARRSLEVIRNTYLDSKAAQLASQRLASMDSFDEASSEASDMDETYQQLAAESAEKDQLKGPLDIPSASEEDTLLANETAFAQCINRVEKHPDSITNREELAALYVSHADEPALAIQQY
;
A
#
# COMPACT_ATOMS: atom_id res chain seq x y z
N MET A 1 -12.40 -79.08 13.20
CA MET A 1 -12.06 -78.96 14.63
C MET A 1 -12.82 -77.78 15.19
N ASN A 2 -13.70 -78.06 16.15
CA ASN A 2 -14.62 -77.12 16.78
C ASN A 2 -13.86 -75.99 17.48
N LEU A 3 -14.14 -74.74 17.11
CA LEU A 3 -13.91 -73.60 17.98
C LEU A 3 -15.22 -73.31 18.72
N LEU A 4 -15.20 -73.68 19.99
CA LEU A 4 -16.25 -73.45 20.98
C LEU A 4 -16.64 -71.97 21.00
N ALA A 5 -17.85 -71.70 20.54
CA ALA A 5 -18.56 -70.46 20.76
C ALA A 5 -18.94 -70.36 22.24
N ALA A 6 -18.11 -69.66 23.01
CA ALA A 6 -18.49 -69.09 24.29
C ALA A 6 -18.96 -67.66 24.03
N ASN A 7 -20.28 -67.46 24.08
CA ASN A 7 -21.02 -66.21 24.26
C ASN A 7 -20.36 -64.90 23.78
N GLY A 8 -20.81 -64.45 22.62
CA GLY A 8 -20.65 -63.09 22.11
C GLY A 8 -20.91 -63.10 20.63
N GLU A 9 -22.03 -62.54 20.17
CA GLU A 9 -22.40 -62.49 18.75
C GLU A 9 -21.25 -61.89 17.92
N GLY A 10 -20.52 -62.75 17.20
CA GLY A 10 -19.54 -62.31 16.22
C GLY A 10 -20.26 -61.62 15.07
N VAL A 11 -19.93 -60.34 14.83
CA VAL A 11 -20.45 -59.60 13.68
C VAL A 11 -20.01 -60.33 12.41
N SER A 12 -20.96 -60.88 11.65
CA SER A 12 -20.63 -61.58 10.40
C SER A 12 -20.02 -60.60 9.40
N VAL A 13 -18.98 -61.03 8.68
CA VAL A 13 -18.28 -60.23 7.64
C VAL A 13 -19.26 -59.62 6.63
N GLU A 14 -20.37 -60.32 6.37
CA GLU A 14 -21.47 -59.88 5.53
C GLU A 14 -22.20 -58.63 6.07
N LYS A 15 -22.42 -58.54 7.39
CA LYS A 15 -23.01 -57.34 8.03
C LYS A 15 -22.06 -56.14 7.97
N ILE A 16 -20.75 -56.38 8.04
CA ILE A 16 -19.73 -55.31 7.93
C ILE A 16 -19.62 -54.81 6.49
N LEU A 17 -19.71 -55.70 5.50
CA LEU A 17 -19.76 -55.32 4.08
C LEU A 17 -21.04 -54.54 3.75
N LEU A 18 -22.19 -54.95 4.29
CA LEU A 18 -23.47 -54.25 4.10
C LEU A 18 -23.47 -52.85 4.71
N THR A 19 -22.91 -52.66 5.91
CA THR A 19 -22.80 -51.32 6.51
C THR A 19 -21.81 -50.43 5.76
N PHE A 20 -20.72 -51.00 5.24
CA PHE A 20 -19.74 -50.27 4.43
C PHE A 20 -20.33 -49.81 3.10
N ILE A 21 -21.12 -50.64 2.43
CA ILE A 21 -21.85 -50.29 1.20
C ILE A 21 -22.89 -49.19 1.47
N ALA A 22 -23.54 -49.20 2.64
CA ALA A 22 -24.53 -48.18 3.00
C ALA A 22 -23.90 -46.80 3.31
N ILE A 23 -22.70 -46.77 3.90
CA ILE A 23 -22.01 -45.53 4.32
C ILE A 23 -21.17 -44.92 3.18
N ALA A 24 -20.65 -45.75 2.27
CA ALA A 24 -19.87 -45.32 1.12
C ALA A 24 -20.52 -44.22 0.24
N PRO A 25 -21.82 -44.29 -0.15
CA PRO A 25 -22.43 -43.23 -0.96
C PRO A 25 -22.56 -41.91 -0.19
N PHE A 26 -22.75 -41.95 1.13
CA PHE A 26 -22.84 -40.75 1.96
C PHE A 26 -21.48 -40.03 2.04
N TYR A 27 -20.40 -40.80 2.23
CA TYR A 27 -19.04 -40.26 2.18
C TYR A 27 -18.67 -39.73 0.80
N ALA A 28 -19.03 -40.44 -0.27
CA ALA A 28 -18.79 -40.00 -1.64
C ALA A 28 -19.55 -38.71 -1.98
N ALA A 29 -20.79 -38.57 -1.52
CA ALA A 29 -21.59 -37.36 -1.72
C ALA A 29 -20.99 -36.15 -0.99
N ILE A 30 -20.54 -36.33 0.25
CA ILE A 30 -19.87 -35.27 1.02
C ILE A 30 -18.52 -34.90 0.38
N ALA A 31 -17.70 -35.87 -0.01
CA ALA A 31 -16.44 -35.62 -0.70
C ALA A 31 -16.67 -34.89 -2.04
N TRP A 32 -17.66 -35.29 -2.81
CA TRP A 32 -18.02 -34.63 -4.08
C TRP A 32 -18.49 -33.20 -3.89
N PHE A 33 -19.41 -32.94 -2.94
CA PHE A 33 -19.94 -31.60 -2.66
C PHE A 33 -18.82 -30.64 -2.24
N THR A 34 -17.90 -31.13 -1.40
CA THR A 34 -16.78 -30.34 -0.88
C THR A 34 -15.73 -30.00 -1.95
N ILE A 35 -15.40 -30.95 -2.83
CA ILE A 35 -14.51 -30.71 -3.98
C ILE A 35 -15.15 -29.70 -4.95
N ARG A 36 -16.44 -29.89 -5.27
CA ARG A 36 -17.16 -29.02 -6.22
C ARG A 36 -17.26 -27.58 -5.74
N LYS A 37 -17.57 -27.35 -4.45
CA LYS A 37 -17.69 -26.00 -3.87
C LYS A 37 -16.37 -25.23 -3.84
N LYS A 38 -15.22 -25.91 -3.67
CA LYS A 38 -13.91 -25.24 -3.67
C LYS A 38 -13.34 -25.02 -5.07
N LEU A 39 -13.67 -25.88 -6.03
CA LEU A 39 -13.28 -25.68 -7.42
C LEU A 39 -13.91 -24.41 -8.02
N SER A 40 -15.12 -24.04 -7.58
CA SER A 40 -15.81 -22.82 -8.05
C SER A 40 -15.29 -21.53 -7.42
N VAL A 41 -14.53 -21.58 -6.32
CA VAL A 41 -14.08 -20.39 -5.55
C VAL A 41 -12.62 -20.04 -5.81
N SER A 42 -11.80 -20.94 -6.35
CA SER A 42 -10.37 -20.67 -6.54
C SER A 42 -9.77 -21.41 -7.73
N THR A 43 -9.39 -20.67 -8.77
CA THR A 43 -8.71 -21.16 -10.00
C THR A 43 -7.27 -21.65 -9.77
N ARG A 44 -6.73 -21.52 -8.56
CA ARG A 44 -5.37 -21.94 -8.17
C ARG A 44 -5.32 -23.12 -7.18
N TYR A 45 -6.43 -23.84 -6.98
CA TYR A 45 -6.50 -24.87 -5.95
C TYR A 45 -6.14 -26.27 -6.47
N ASP A 46 -5.17 -26.90 -5.83
CA ASP A 46 -4.68 -28.24 -6.16
C ASP A 46 -5.64 -29.32 -5.62
N GLY A 47 -6.66 -29.65 -6.43
CA GLY A 47 -7.69 -30.63 -6.11
C GLY A 47 -7.13 -32.02 -5.76
N GLN A 48 -5.93 -32.36 -6.24
CA GLN A 48 -5.28 -33.65 -5.95
C GLN A 48 -5.01 -33.82 -4.45
N LYS A 49 -4.54 -32.77 -3.77
CA LYS A 49 -4.27 -32.82 -2.32
C LYS A 49 -5.53 -33.09 -1.52
N MET A 50 -6.69 -32.60 -1.95
CA MET A 50 -7.96 -32.82 -1.24
C MET A 50 -8.50 -34.25 -1.47
N ILE A 51 -8.34 -34.79 -2.69
CA ILE A 51 -8.68 -36.18 -2.99
C ILE A 51 -7.83 -37.14 -2.15
N ILE A 52 -6.52 -36.91 -2.06
CA ILE A 52 -5.60 -37.72 -1.24
C ILE A 52 -6.06 -37.75 0.24
N LYS A 53 -6.50 -36.60 0.77
CA LYS A 53 -7.00 -36.50 2.16
C LYS A 53 -8.26 -37.32 2.40
N TRP A 54 -9.22 -37.29 1.47
CA TRP A 54 -10.45 -38.08 1.56
C TRP A 54 -10.19 -39.59 1.42
N VAL A 55 -9.28 -39.99 0.53
CA VAL A 55 -8.85 -41.39 0.39
C VAL A 55 -8.18 -41.88 1.68
N ALA A 56 -7.30 -41.08 2.30
CA ALA A 56 -6.66 -41.43 3.57
C ALA A 56 -7.67 -41.59 4.73
N SER A 57 -8.68 -40.70 4.80
CA SER A 57 -9.76 -40.81 5.78
C SER A 57 -10.58 -42.08 5.59
N TYR A 58 -10.88 -42.45 4.34
CA TYR A 58 -11.62 -43.67 4.02
C TYR A 58 -10.84 -44.94 4.42
N ILE A 59 -9.52 -44.96 4.15
CA ILE A 59 -8.64 -46.06 4.57
C ILE A 59 -8.61 -46.18 6.10
N LEU A 60 -8.54 -45.08 6.83
CA LEU A 60 -8.54 -45.08 8.29
C LEU A 60 -9.86 -45.64 8.85
N VAL A 61 -11.00 -45.23 8.29
CA VAL A 61 -12.31 -45.75 8.69
C VAL A 61 -12.43 -47.24 8.38
N ALA A 62 -12.01 -47.69 7.19
CA ALA A 62 -11.97 -49.10 6.84
C ALA A 62 -11.07 -49.91 7.80
N PHE A 63 -9.92 -49.36 8.18
CA PHE A 63 -9.01 -49.97 9.16
C PHE A 63 -9.64 -50.10 10.55
N ILE A 64 -10.37 -49.08 11.01
CA ILE A 64 -11.10 -49.11 12.29
C ILE A 64 -12.19 -50.20 12.27
N PHE A 65 -12.96 -50.31 11.18
CA PHE A 65 -13.98 -51.35 11.05
C PHE A 65 -13.39 -52.76 10.97
N MET A 66 -12.28 -52.93 10.27
CA MET A 66 -11.60 -54.23 10.18
C MET A 66 -10.95 -54.65 11.50
N ALA A 67 -10.43 -53.69 12.28
CA ALA A 67 -9.94 -53.94 13.62
C ALA A 67 -11.08 -54.27 14.60
N ALA A 68 -12.25 -53.63 14.46
CA ALA A 68 -13.45 -53.96 15.23
C ALA A 68 -14.01 -55.36 14.90
N ALA A 69 -13.96 -55.78 13.64
CA ALA A 69 -14.40 -57.10 13.20
C ALA A 69 -13.63 -58.26 13.85
N ASN A 70 -12.33 -58.05 14.10
CA ASN A 70 -11.43 -59.05 14.65
C ASN A 70 -11.34 -59.02 16.19
N ALA A 71 -12.08 -58.13 16.87
CA ALA A 71 -12.06 -57.97 18.32
C ALA A 71 -13.04 -58.93 19.01
N GLY A 72 -12.53 -60.07 19.49
CA GLY A 72 -13.31 -61.17 20.09
C GLY A 72 -13.81 -60.98 21.53
N GLY A 73 -14.26 -59.78 21.94
CA GLY A 73 -14.95 -59.58 23.23
C GLY A 73 -14.67 -58.27 23.97
N GLY A 74 -15.49 -57.96 24.98
CA GLY A 74 -15.67 -56.63 25.59
C GLY A 74 -14.42 -55.85 26.03
N LEU A 75 -13.40 -56.50 26.60
CA LEU A 75 -12.17 -55.81 27.02
C LEU A 75 -11.30 -55.35 25.82
N THR A 76 -11.35 -56.08 24.69
CA THR A 76 -10.64 -55.69 23.46
C THR A 76 -11.34 -54.53 22.73
N LEU A 77 -12.67 -54.44 22.84
CA LEU A 77 -13.46 -53.33 22.31
C LEU A 77 -13.20 -52.02 23.05
N ILE A 78 -13.03 -52.07 24.38
CA ILE A 78 -12.64 -50.89 25.18
C ILE A 78 -11.23 -50.41 24.80
N GLY A 79 -10.27 -51.35 24.63
CA GLY A 79 -8.93 -51.03 24.15
C GLY A 79 -8.92 -50.40 22.74
N LEU A 80 -9.71 -50.96 21.81
CA LEU A 80 -9.87 -50.42 20.45
C LEU A 80 -10.43 -48.98 20.47
N LEU A 81 -11.43 -48.73 21.31
CA LEU A 81 -12.08 -47.42 21.40
C LEU A 81 -11.09 -46.35 21.89
N PHE A 82 -10.32 -46.63 22.93
CA PHE A 82 -9.37 -45.66 23.49
C PHE A 82 -8.05 -45.55 22.72
N VAL A 83 -7.55 -46.63 22.12
CA VAL A 83 -6.23 -46.65 21.46
C VAL A 83 -6.31 -46.32 19.97
N VAL A 84 -7.43 -46.61 19.30
CA VAL A 84 -7.56 -46.44 17.85
C VAL A 84 -8.61 -45.40 17.50
N VAL A 85 -9.83 -45.53 18.04
CA VAL A 85 -10.95 -44.66 17.65
C VAL A 85 -10.77 -43.25 18.20
N LEU A 86 -10.44 -43.11 19.49
CA LEU A 86 -10.30 -41.81 20.14
C LEU A 86 -9.14 -40.98 19.56
N PRO A 87 -7.88 -41.47 19.49
CA PRO A 87 -6.80 -40.71 18.84
C PRO A 87 -6.99 -40.58 17.32
N GLY A 88 -7.57 -41.58 16.65
CA GLY A 88 -7.91 -41.49 15.22
C GLY A 88 -8.92 -40.37 14.96
N SER A 89 -9.95 -40.25 15.79
CA SER A 89 -10.96 -39.18 15.69
C SER A 89 -10.40 -37.80 16.04
N ILE A 90 -9.48 -37.69 17.00
CA ILE A 90 -8.79 -36.43 17.34
C ILE A 90 -7.89 -35.98 16.20
N LEU A 91 -7.10 -36.89 15.60
CA LEU A 91 -6.27 -36.58 14.45
C LEU A 91 -7.12 -36.15 13.26
N LEU A 92 -8.24 -36.82 13.00
CA LEU A 92 -9.18 -36.47 11.94
C LEU A 92 -9.84 -35.11 12.22
N ALA A 93 -10.18 -34.83 13.49
CA ALA A 93 -10.70 -33.54 13.92
C ALA A 93 -9.68 -32.42 13.73
N ILE A 94 -8.41 -32.58 14.12
CA ILE A 94 -7.35 -31.57 13.89
C ILE A 94 -7.11 -31.36 12.39
N PHE A 95 -7.14 -32.44 11.62
CA PHE A 95 -6.86 -32.40 10.18
C PHE A 95 -7.99 -31.74 9.36
N PHE A 96 -9.24 -31.90 9.80
CA PHE A 96 -10.41 -31.27 9.21
C PHE A 96 -10.89 -30.01 9.98
N ALA A 97 -10.28 -29.65 11.11
CA ALA A 97 -10.65 -28.48 11.92
C ALA A 97 -10.72 -27.18 11.10
N PRO A 98 -9.70 -26.80 10.31
CA PRO A 98 -9.80 -25.57 9.50
C PRO A 98 -10.84 -25.67 8.38
N TYR A 99 -11.29 -26.88 8.03
CA TYR A 99 -12.28 -27.14 7.00
C TYR A 99 -13.71 -27.08 7.52
N ILE A 100 -13.97 -27.72 8.66
CA ILE A 100 -15.29 -27.77 9.31
C ILE A 100 -15.62 -26.43 9.97
N SER A 101 -14.61 -25.76 10.55
CA SER A 101 -14.76 -24.42 11.15
C SER A 101 -15.45 -23.48 10.15
N ASN A 102 -14.83 -23.26 8.99
CA ASN A 102 -15.36 -22.36 7.96
C ASN A 102 -16.73 -22.79 7.39
N LEU A 103 -17.10 -24.07 7.46
CA LEU A 103 -18.38 -24.56 6.95
C LEU A 103 -19.53 -24.32 7.94
N ILE A 104 -19.24 -24.36 9.24
CA ILE A 104 -20.24 -24.22 10.31
C ILE A 104 -20.33 -22.77 10.81
N THR A 105 -19.20 -22.06 10.93
CA THR A 105 -19.21 -20.66 11.37
C THR A 105 -19.78 -19.76 10.28
N SER A 106 -19.40 -19.93 9.01
CA SER A 106 -19.83 -19.03 7.93
C SER A 106 -21.35 -18.81 7.83
N PRO A 107 -22.25 -19.82 7.82
CA PRO A 107 -23.69 -19.54 7.71
C PRO A 107 -24.30 -18.94 8.97
N ILE A 108 -23.79 -19.28 10.17
CA ILE A 108 -24.32 -18.75 11.44
C ILE A 108 -23.83 -17.31 11.65
N THR A 109 -22.54 -17.09 11.45
CA THR A 109 -21.91 -15.77 11.52
C THR A 109 -22.47 -14.84 10.45
N ASN A 110 -22.59 -15.28 9.18
CA ASN A 110 -23.18 -14.45 8.11
C ASN A 110 -24.68 -14.16 8.33
N ALA A 111 -25.41 -15.03 9.04
CA ALA A 111 -26.81 -14.77 9.39
C ALA A 111 -26.97 -13.86 10.60
N MET A 112 -26.01 -13.85 11.54
CA MET A 112 -26.04 -13.01 12.74
C MET A 112 -25.44 -11.62 12.53
N GLU A 113 -24.36 -11.52 11.76
CA GLU A 113 -23.62 -10.27 11.52
C GLU A 113 -24.00 -9.61 10.19
N GLY A 114 -24.78 -10.29 9.34
CA GLY A 114 -24.82 -9.99 7.90
C GLY A 114 -23.53 -10.43 7.23
N SER A 115 -23.46 -10.49 5.90
CA SER A 115 -22.22 -10.82 5.19
C SER A 115 -21.20 -9.67 5.30
N VAL A 116 -20.60 -9.48 6.47
CA VAL A 116 -19.60 -8.42 6.73
C VAL A 116 -18.32 -8.67 5.94
N GLU A 117 -18.02 -9.93 5.59
CA GLU A 117 -16.80 -10.32 4.89
C GLU A 117 -16.68 -9.73 3.47
N GLU A 118 -17.80 -9.45 2.79
CA GLU A 118 -17.78 -8.98 1.39
C GLU A 118 -17.75 -7.46 1.26
N HIS A 119 -18.28 -6.73 2.26
CA HIS A 119 -18.38 -5.27 2.19
C HIS A 119 -17.12 -4.54 2.68
N TRP A 120 -16.30 -5.19 3.52
CA TRP A 120 -15.13 -4.58 4.17
C TRP A 120 -13.79 -5.20 3.79
N ALA A 121 -13.78 -6.20 2.90
CA ALA A 121 -12.53 -6.71 2.33
C ALA A 121 -11.94 -5.62 1.42
N LYS A 122 -10.87 -4.97 1.88
CA LYS A 122 -10.13 -3.99 1.05
C LYS A 122 -9.75 -4.63 -0.29
N PRO A 123 -9.86 -3.90 -1.42
CA PRO A 123 -9.47 -4.44 -2.71
C PRO A 123 -7.98 -4.82 -2.70
N ALA A 124 -7.67 -5.99 -3.25
CA ALA A 124 -6.30 -6.48 -3.30
C ALA A 124 -5.62 -5.99 -4.58
N TYR A 125 -4.87 -4.87 -4.50
CA TYR A 125 -4.14 -4.29 -5.63
C TYR A 125 -2.79 -4.97 -5.96
N GLY A 126 -2.39 -6.01 -5.23
CA GLY A 126 -1.13 -6.73 -5.49
C GLY A 126 -0.97 -7.27 -6.93
N PRO A 127 -2.01 -7.88 -7.54
CA PRO A 127 -1.99 -8.28 -8.95
C PRO A 127 -1.82 -7.10 -9.90
N THR A 128 -2.50 -5.98 -9.66
CA THR A 128 -2.33 -4.74 -10.43
C THR A 128 -0.89 -4.24 -10.38
N MET A 129 -0.32 -4.12 -9.18
CA MET A 129 1.08 -3.69 -9.03
C MET A 129 2.04 -4.65 -9.74
N THR A 130 1.74 -5.95 -9.72
CA THR A 130 2.53 -6.95 -10.45
C THR A 130 2.46 -6.73 -11.97
N ALA A 131 1.29 -6.38 -12.51
CA ALA A 131 1.12 -6.07 -13.93
C ALA A 131 1.86 -4.77 -14.30
N ARG A 132 1.69 -3.71 -13.50
CA ARG A 132 2.40 -2.43 -13.64
C ARG A 132 3.92 -2.61 -13.65
N ASN A 133 4.46 -3.31 -12.65
CA ASN A 133 5.90 -3.57 -12.52
C ASN A 133 6.48 -4.43 -13.65
N ARG A 134 5.64 -5.14 -14.40
CA ARG A 134 6.04 -5.91 -15.60
C ARG A 134 5.99 -5.10 -16.89
N GLY A 135 5.62 -3.81 -16.81
CA GLY A 135 5.39 -2.94 -17.97
C GLY A 135 4.07 -3.19 -18.70
N ASN A 136 3.18 -4.03 -18.14
CA ASN A 136 1.83 -4.21 -18.69
C ASN A 136 0.88 -3.20 -18.05
N TYR A 137 0.98 -1.94 -18.48
CA TYR A 137 0.19 -0.82 -17.94
C TYR A 137 -1.28 -0.93 -18.30
N GLU A 138 -1.60 -1.36 -19.52
CA GLU A 138 -2.98 -1.56 -19.98
C GLU A 138 -3.71 -2.60 -19.12
N GLY A 139 -3.06 -3.75 -18.91
CA GLY A 139 -3.62 -4.79 -18.03
C GLY A 139 -3.62 -4.40 -16.55
N ALA A 140 -2.76 -3.46 -16.13
CA ALA A 140 -2.84 -2.89 -14.78
C ALA A 140 -4.06 -1.97 -14.65
N LEU A 141 -4.27 -1.08 -15.62
CA LEU A 141 -5.39 -0.15 -15.64
C LEU A 141 -6.73 -0.89 -15.66
N GLU A 142 -6.89 -1.88 -16.55
CA GLU A 142 -8.09 -2.74 -16.61
C GLU A 142 -8.37 -3.42 -15.26
N GLN A 143 -7.33 -3.93 -14.59
CA GLN A 143 -7.49 -4.54 -13.26
C GLN A 143 -7.90 -3.53 -12.19
N VAL A 144 -7.37 -2.30 -12.23
CA VAL A 144 -7.81 -1.26 -11.29
C VAL A 144 -9.27 -0.89 -11.54
N ASP A 145 -9.67 -0.71 -12.79
CA ASP A 145 -11.04 -0.37 -13.15
C ASP A 145 -12.03 -1.46 -12.71
N LEU A 146 -11.69 -2.74 -12.91
CA LEU A 146 -12.50 -3.86 -12.41
C LEU A 146 -12.61 -3.92 -10.88
N LEU A 147 -11.58 -3.45 -10.16
CA LEU A 147 -11.61 -3.36 -8.71
C LEU A 147 -12.42 -2.14 -8.24
N LEU A 148 -12.31 -1.00 -8.92
CA LEU A 148 -13.09 0.20 -8.66
C LEU A 148 -14.57 0.03 -9.01
N GLU A 149 -14.92 -0.77 -10.02
CA GLU A 149 -16.31 -1.13 -10.32
C GLU A 149 -16.97 -1.89 -9.15
N LYS A 150 -16.20 -2.74 -8.48
CA LYS A 150 -16.65 -3.48 -7.29
C LYS A 150 -16.62 -2.64 -6.01
N HIS A 151 -15.69 -1.70 -5.94
CA HIS A 151 -15.45 -0.84 -4.78
C HIS A 151 -15.35 0.63 -5.22
N PRO A 152 -16.49 1.24 -5.61
CA PRO A 152 -16.48 2.61 -6.13
C PRO A 152 -16.04 3.60 -5.05
N GLY A 153 -15.21 4.57 -5.45
CA GLY A 153 -14.68 5.57 -4.53
C GLY A 153 -13.58 5.05 -3.59
N ASP A 154 -12.99 3.88 -3.85
CA ASP A 154 -11.81 3.43 -3.10
C ASP A 154 -10.61 4.34 -3.36
N PHE A 155 -10.11 4.96 -2.28
CA PHE A 155 -9.04 5.96 -2.34
C PHE A 155 -7.75 5.37 -2.90
N GLU A 156 -7.36 4.17 -2.45
CA GLU A 156 -6.11 3.52 -2.90
C GLU A 156 -6.17 3.16 -4.38
N GLY A 157 -7.33 2.65 -4.84
CA GLY A 157 -7.56 2.37 -6.25
C GLY A 157 -7.49 3.61 -7.14
N LEU A 158 -8.13 4.70 -6.73
CA LEU A 158 -8.13 5.94 -7.50
C LEU A 158 -6.73 6.57 -7.55
N ILE A 159 -5.98 6.58 -6.43
CA ILE A 159 -4.58 7.03 -6.42
C ILE A 159 -3.71 6.14 -7.30
N LEU A 160 -3.92 4.81 -7.27
CA LEU A 160 -3.16 3.89 -8.11
C LEU A 160 -3.46 4.10 -9.60
N LYS A 161 -4.72 4.28 -9.96
CA LYS A 161 -5.16 4.60 -11.33
C LYS A 161 -4.51 5.90 -11.81
N ALA A 162 -4.67 6.99 -11.05
CA ALA A 162 -4.07 8.27 -11.37
C ALA A 162 -2.54 8.18 -11.50
N SER A 163 -1.89 7.35 -10.67
CA SER A 163 -0.44 7.15 -10.76
C SER A 163 -0.03 6.39 -12.02
N ILE A 164 -0.81 5.41 -12.47
CA ILE A 164 -0.54 4.74 -13.75
C ILE A 164 -0.71 5.74 -14.91
N GLU A 165 -1.76 6.56 -14.88
CA GLU A 165 -2.05 7.58 -15.90
C GLU A 165 -0.93 8.64 -15.98
N ALA A 166 -0.52 9.22 -14.85
CA ALA A 166 0.51 10.27 -14.83
C ALA A 166 1.93 9.73 -15.02
N GLU A 167 2.30 8.63 -14.35
CA GLU A 167 3.71 8.17 -14.30
C GLU A 167 4.04 7.23 -15.46
N ASP A 168 3.10 6.37 -15.89
CA ASP A 168 3.37 5.37 -16.92
C ASP A 168 2.90 5.83 -18.32
N TYR A 169 1.74 6.50 -18.39
CA TYR A 169 1.20 7.03 -19.65
C TYR A 169 1.58 8.48 -19.93
N LEU A 170 2.18 9.18 -18.96
CA LEU A 170 2.53 10.60 -19.05
C LEU A 170 1.31 11.47 -19.44
N ASP A 171 0.14 11.14 -18.92
CA ASP A 171 -1.09 11.87 -19.13
C ASP A 171 -1.57 12.50 -17.82
N LEU A 172 -1.11 13.73 -17.57
CA LEU A 172 -1.48 14.49 -16.38
C LEU A 172 -2.96 14.85 -16.34
N GLU A 173 -3.57 15.10 -17.50
CA GLU A 173 -4.96 15.57 -17.55
C GLU A 173 -5.92 14.44 -17.20
N THR A 174 -5.68 13.24 -17.72
CA THR A 174 -6.45 12.05 -17.33
C THR A 174 -6.25 11.73 -15.85
N ALA A 175 -5.00 11.75 -15.37
CA ALA A 175 -4.70 11.53 -13.95
C ALA A 175 -5.39 12.54 -13.03
N ARG A 176 -5.44 13.81 -13.44
CA ARG A 176 -6.15 14.88 -12.72
C ARG A 176 -7.65 14.60 -12.66
N GLY A 177 -8.26 14.14 -13.75
CA GLY A 177 -9.67 13.73 -13.75
C GLY A 177 -9.96 12.63 -12.71
N THR A 178 -9.08 11.63 -12.62
CA THR A 178 -9.17 10.57 -11.59
C THR A 178 -8.96 11.13 -10.17
N LEU A 179 -8.03 12.08 -9.99
CA LEU A 179 -7.82 12.75 -8.71
C LEU A 179 -9.02 13.62 -8.28
N ASP A 180 -9.69 14.27 -9.22
CA ASP A 180 -10.91 15.06 -8.95
C ASP A 180 -12.05 14.16 -8.45
N GLU A 181 -12.13 12.90 -8.91
CA GLU A 181 -13.07 11.90 -8.37
C GLU A 181 -12.85 11.66 -6.86
N ILE A 182 -11.59 11.64 -6.41
CA ILE A 182 -11.24 11.51 -4.99
C ILE A 182 -11.76 12.70 -4.18
N LEU A 183 -11.74 13.90 -4.78
CA LEU A 183 -12.16 15.15 -4.15
C LEU A 183 -13.68 15.32 -4.13
N ASN A 184 -14.42 14.65 -5.02
CA ASN A 184 -15.88 14.71 -5.03
C ASN A 184 -16.56 14.14 -3.77
N ASN A 185 -15.81 13.40 -2.93
CA ASN A 185 -16.32 12.90 -1.65
C ASN A 185 -16.19 13.96 -0.54
N GLU A 186 -17.27 14.72 -0.30
CA GLU A 186 -17.30 15.83 0.68
C GLU A 186 -16.90 15.41 2.10
N GLU A 187 -17.26 14.20 2.55
CA GLU A 187 -16.95 13.71 3.90
C GLU A 187 -15.44 13.55 4.12
N ARG A 188 -14.70 13.20 3.07
CA ARG A 188 -13.25 12.93 3.12
C ARG A 188 -12.41 14.04 2.48
N LEU A 189 -13.04 15.04 1.87
CA LEU A 189 -12.37 16.16 1.19
C LEU A 189 -11.29 16.81 2.08
N ARG A 190 -11.59 17.02 3.37
CA ARG A 190 -10.64 17.59 4.34
C ARG A 190 -9.30 16.84 4.39
N TYR A 191 -9.37 15.51 4.32
CA TYR A 191 -8.20 14.63 4.40
C TYR A 191 -7.56 14.40 3.04
N ASN A 192 -8.36 14.29 1.99
CA ASN A 192 -7.91 13.94 0.65
C ASN A 192 -7.26 15.13 -0.07
N LEU A 193 -7.79 16.34 0.08
CA LEU A 193 -7.35 17.50 -0.70
C LEU A 193 -5.84 17.79 -0.54
N PRO A 194 -5.25 17.80 0.68
CA PRO A 194 -3.81 17.98 0.80
C PRO A 194 -3.02 16.85 0.14
N ILE A 195 -3.48 15.61 0.22
CA ILE A 195 -2.77 14.46 -0.36
C ILE A 195 -2.76 14.53 -1.89
N VAL A 196 -3.94 14.78 -2.47
CA VAL A 196 -4.16 14.89 -3.91
C VAL A 196 -3.33 16.01 -4.52
N TYR A 197 -3.42 17.23 -3.96
CA TYR A 197 -2.71 18.38 -4.53
C TYR A 197 -1.19 18.33 -4.29
N ASN A 198 -0.70 17.70 -3.21
CA ASN A 198 0.73 17.44 -3.07
C ASN A 198 1.22 16.47 -4.15
N LYS A 199 0.51 15.37 -4.40
CA LYS A 199 0.86 14.41 -5.46
C LYS A 199 0.80 15.06 -6.85
N LEU A 200 -0.20 15.90 -7.10
CA LEU A 200 -0.31 16.65 -8.35
C LEU A 200 0.86 17.61 -8.53
N ALA A 201 1.23 18.37 -7.49
CA ALA A 201 2.40 19.25 -7.51
C ALA A 201 3.70 18.48 -7.75
N ASP A 202 3.86 17.29 -7.13
CA ASP A 202 5.02 16.43 -7.34
C ASP A 202 5.12 15.97 -8.79
N TRP A 203 4.01 15.58 -9.42
CA TRP A 203 4.01 15.19 -10.83
C TRP A 203 4.29 16.39 -11.75
N GLN A 204 3.68 17.54 -11.48
CA GLN A 204 3.89 18.76 -12.26
C GLN A 204 5.37 19.15 -12.31
N ILE A 205 6.09 19.09 -11.18
CA ILE A 205 7.53 19.38 -11.13
C ILE A 205 8.34 18.26 -11.78
N ASN A 206 8.16 17.01 -11.31
CA ASN A 206 9.12 15.95 -11.59
C ASN A 206 8.90 15.24 -12.95
N LEU A 207 7.69 15.30 -13.49
CA LEU A 207 7.31 14.57 -14.72
C LEU A 207 6.97 15.49 -15.88
N PHE A 208 6.40 16.67 -15.60
CA PHE A 208 5.81 17.53 -16.63
C PHE A 208 6.50 18.90 -16.78
N ASP A 209 7.54 19.19 -15.99
CA ASP A 209 8.28 20.46 -16.03
C ASP A 209 7.36 21.70 -15.95
N ASP A 210 6.33 21.63 -15.10
CA ASP A 210 5.34 22.68 -14.86
C ASP A 210 5.42 23.21 -13.40
N PRO A 211 6.48 23.95 -13.04
CA PRO A 211 6.64 24.51 -11.69
C PRO A 211 5.50 25.48 -11.33
N GLU A 212 4.97 26.23 -12.31
CA GLU A 212 3.84 27.14 -12.10
C GLU A 212 2.53 26.40 -11.81
N GLY A 213 2.31 25.25 -12.45
CA GLY A 213 1.24 24.33 -12.10
C GLY A 213 1.35 23.82 -10.68
N ALA A 214 2.55 23.42 -10.28
CA ALA A 214 2.80 22.95 -8.92
C ALA A 214 2.57 24.03 -7.87
N ARG A 215 2.98 25.28 -8.15
CA ARG A 215 2.66 26.44 -7.29
C ARG A 215 1.15 26.58 -7.10
N ARG A 216 0.39 26.64 -8.20
CA ARG A 216 -1.08 26.73 -8.14
C ARG A 216 -1.69 25.60 -7.31
N SER A 217 -1.20 24.37 -7.47
CA SER A 217 -1.65 23.22 -6.69
C SER A 217 -1.40 23.36 -5.18
N LEU A 218 -0.21 23.83 -4.79
CA LEU A 218 0.13 24.06 -3.38
C LEU A 218 -0.65 25.24 -2.79
N GLU A 219 -0.91 26.29 -3.58
CA GLU A 219 -1.74 27.43 -3.16
C GLU A 219 -3.17 27.02 -2.84
N VAL A 220 -3.74 26.06 -3.58
CA VAL A 220 -5.06 25.51 -3.25
C VAL A 220 -5.07 24.92 -1.84
N ILE A 221 -4.02 24.20 -1.44
CA ILE A 221 -3.91 23.65 -0.07
C ILE A 221 -3.84 24.78 0.97
N ARG A 222 -2.96 25.76 0.74
CA ARG A 222 -2.75 26.92 1.64
C ARG A 222 -4.04 27.71 1.85
N ASN A 223 -4.76 27.99 0.77
CA ASN A 223 -5.97 28.82 0.81
C ASN A 223 -7.19 28.07 1.36
N THR A 224 -7.25 26.75 1.21
CA THR A 224 -8.40 25.94 1.66
C THR A 224 -8.34 25.67 3.17
N TYR A 225 -7.15 25.47 3.74
CA TYR A 225 -6.98 25.09 5.14
C TYR A 225 -6.10 26.08 5.91
N LEU A 226 -6.60 27.31 6.09
CA LEU A 226 -5.93 28.30 6.93
C LEU A 226 -5.61 27.74 8.33
N ASP A 227 -4.45 28.11 8.86
CA ASP A 227 -3.96 27.71 10.19
C ASP A 227 -3.83 26.19 10.41
N SER A 228 -3.66 25.43 9.33
CA SER A 228 -3.44 23.99 9.40
C SER A 228 -1.99 23.60 9.15
N LYS A 229 -1.60 22.43 9.65
CA LYS A 229 -0.30 21.82 9.32
C LYS A 229 -0.13 21.59 7.81
N ALA A 230 -1.23 21.31 7.09
CA ALA A 230 -1.19 21.15 5.64
C ALA A 230 -0.85 22.46 4.92
N ALA A 231 -1.43 23.58 5.36
CA ALA A 231 -1.09 24.90 4.83
C ALA A 231 0.36 25.28 5.17
N GLN A 232 0.82 25.04 6.39
CA GLN A 232 2.22 25.31 6.77
C GLN A 232 3.22 24.53 5.90
N LEU A 233 2.96 23.24 5.68
CA LEU A 233 3.80 22.42 4.80
C LEU A 233 3.76 22.90 3.34
N ALA A 234 2.59 23.29 2.83
CA ALA A 234 2.46 23.88 1.50
C ALA A 234 3.22 25.20 1.37
N SER A 235 3.13 26.08 2.38
CA SER A 235 3.88 27.35 2.45
C SER A 235 5.39 27.13 2.50
N GLN A 236 5.87 26.12 3.24
CA GLN A 236 7.29 25.75 3.25
C GLN A 236 7.76 25.28 1.88
N ARG A 237 6.97 24.45 1.19
CA ARG A 237 7.31 24.00 -0.17
C ARG A 237 7.34 25.16 -1.17
N LEU A 238 6.33 26.04 -1.14
CA LEU A 238 6.30 27.24 -1.98
C LEU A 238 7.52 28.14 -1.73
N ALA A 239 7.88 28.37 -0.47
CA ALA A 239 9.08 29.11 -0.11
C ALA A 239 10.37 28.47 -0.68
N SER A 240 10.48 27.13 -0.61
CA SER A 240 11.64 26.42 -1.16
C SER A 240 11.73 26.54 -2.68
N MET A 241 10.59 26.56 -3.38
CA MET A 241 10.54 26.76 -4.83
C MET A 241 10.98 28.17 -5.21
N ASP A 242 10.49 29.18 -4.49
CA ASP A 242 10.88 30.56 -4.74
C ASP A 242 12.37 30.80 -4.44
N SER A 243 12.91 30.21 -3.38
CA SER A 243 14.36 30.27 -3.11
C SER A 243 15.19 29.58 -4.19
N PHE A 244 14.68 28.49 -4.76
CA PHE A 244 15.38 27.77 -5.82
C PHE A 244 15.39 28.58 -7.12
N ASP A 245 14.28 29.21 -7.47
CA ASP A 245 14.19 30.07 -8.66
C ASP A 245 15.07 31.32 -8.53
N GLU A 246 15.10 31.94 -7.34
CA GLU A 246 16.01 33.06 -7.04
C GLU A 246 17.48 32.63 -7.23
N ALA A 247 17.89 31.50 -6.64
CA ALA A 247 19.24 30.97 -6.80
C ALA A 247 19.58 30.60 -8.26
N SER A 248 18.60 30.09 -9.01
CA SER A 248 18.79 29.78 -10.43
C SER A 248 18.96 31.05 -11.27
N SER A 249 18.23 32.13 -10.95
CA SER A 249 18.39 33.43 -11.60
C SER A 249 19.78 34.01 -11.32
N GLU A 250 20.22 34.00 -10.06
CA GLU A 250 21.54 34.50 -9.68
C GLU A 250 22.68 33.72 -10.36
N ALA A 251 22.56 32.40 -10.48
CA ALA A 251 23.54 31.57 -11.18
C ALA A 251 23.62 31.93 -12.69
N SER A 252 22.48 32.23 -13.32
CA SER A 252 22.43 32.69 -14.71
C SER A 252 23.10 34.04 -14.89
N ASP A 253 22.79 35.00 -14.01
CA ASP A 253 23.38 36.34 -14.04
C ASP A 253 24.91 36.31 -13.84
N MET A 254 25.38 35.40 -12.98
CA MET A 254 26.82 35.17 -12.82
C MET A 254 27.45 34.61 -14.09
N ASP A 255 26.85 33.62 -14.76
CA ASP A 255 27.39 33.06 -16.00
C ASP A 255 27.50 34.14 -17.09
N GLU A 256 26.47 34.97 -17.26
CA GLU A 256 26.51 36.11 -18.20
C GLU A 256 27.65 37.09 -17.85
N THR A 257 27.82 37.41 -16.57
CA THR A 257 28.89 38.27 -16.09
C THR A 257 30.27 37.66 -16.39
N TYR A 258 30.46 36.36 -16.17
CA TYR A 258 31.71 35.67 -16.50
C TYR A 258 32.00 35.69 -18.00
N GLN A 259 30.99 35.49 -18.85
CA GLN A 259 31.15 35.57 -20.31
C GLN A 259 31.57 36.96 -20.76
N GLN A 260 31.00 38.01 -20.16
CA GLN A 260 31.37 39.40 -20.44
C GLN A 260 32.81 39.70 -20.00
N LEU A 261 33.20 39.29 -18.80
CA LEU A 261 34.56 39.46 -18.29
C LEU A 261 35.59 38.69 -19.13
N ALA A 262 35.24 37.48 -19.58
CA ALA A 262 36.08 36.69 -20.49
C ALA A 262 36.26 37.39 -21.84
N ALA A 263 35.19 37.97 -22.40
CA ALA A 263 35.24 38.73 -23.65
C ALA A 263 36.06 40.03 -23.51
N GLU A 264 35.88 40.78 -22.42
CA GLU A 264 36.65 41.99 -22.13
C GLU A 264 38.14 41.67 -21.91
N SER A 265 38.44 40.57 -21.24
CA SER A 265 39.81 40.09 -21.03
C SER A 265 40.47 39.69 -22.35
N ALA A 266 39.72 39.04 -23.25
CA ALA A 266 40.21 38.68 -24.59
C ALA A 266 40.49 39.90 -25.47
N GLU A 267 39.76 41.00 -25.28
CA GLU A 267 40.00 42.28 -25.97
C GLU A 267 41.23 43.02 -25.42
N LYS A 268 41.51 42.86 -24.12
CA LYS A 268 42.58 43.55 -23.38
C LYS A 268 43.89 42.77 -23.26
N ASP A 269 44.11 41.73 -24.08
CA ASP A 269 45.22 40.77 -23.94
C ASP A 269 46.64 41.40 -24.03
N GLN A 270 47.08 41.98 -22.92
CA GLN A 270 48.45 42.43 -22.63
C GLN A 270 48.90 41.93 -21.24
N LEU A 271 48.34 40.84 -20.71
CA LEU A 271 48.70 40.32 -19.39
C LEU A 271 50.08 39.63 -19.41
N LYS A 272 51.12 40.38 -19.03
CA LYS A 272 52.44 39.86 -18.64
C LYS A 272 52.56 39.85 -17.10
N GLY A 273 52.00 38.84 -16.44
CA GLY A 273 52.21 38.64 -15.00
C GLY A 273 51.39 37.48 -14.43
N PRO A 274 51.81 36.91 -13.27
CA PRO A 274 51.01 35.93 -12.54
C PRO A 274 49.68 36.57 -12.10
N LEU A 275 48.58 35.85 -12.32
CA LEU A 275 47.23 36.27 -11.94
C LEU A 275 47.12 36.30 -10.41
N ASP A 276 46.82 37.48 -9.85
CA ASP A 276 46.37 37.59 -8.46
C ASP A 276 44.90 37.13 -8.40
N ILE A 277 44.60 36.23 -7.46
CA ILE A 277 43.23 35.79 -7.19
C ILE A 277 42.53 36.95 -6.47
N PRO A 278 41.45 37.53 -7.02
CA PRO A 278 40.70 38.55 -6.31
C PRO A 278 40.11 37.95 -5.03
N SER A 279 40.49 38.51 -3.89
CA SER A 279 39.80 38.29 -2.62
C SER A 279 38.59 39.21 -2.60
N ALA A 280 37.40 38.69 -2.25
CA ALA A 280 36.24 39.53 -1.98
C ALA A 280 36.62 40.58 -0.93
N SER A 281 36.32 41.84 -1.20
CA SER A 281 36.60 42.92 -0.25
C SER A 281 35.58 42.88 0.90
N GLU A 282 35.92 43.46 2.04
CA GLU A 282 34.98 43.59 3.17
C GLU A 282 33.70 44.36 2.74
N GLU A 283 33.84 45.35 1.86
CA GLU A 283 32.71 46.11 1.30
C GLU A 283 31.77 45.24 0.45
N ASP A 284 32.32 44.34 -0.38
CA ASP A 284 31.53 43.41 -1.19
C ASP A 284 30.74 42.42 -0.32
N THR A 285 31.35 41.96 0.78
CA THR A 285 30.68 41.05 1.73
C THR A 285 29.56 41.74 2.50
N LEU A 286 29.70 43.03 2.83
CA LEU A 286 28.63 43.80 3.48
C LEU A 286 27.46 44.01 2.53
N LEU A 287 27.74 44.39 1.28
CA LEU A 287 26.70 44.59 0.26
C LEU A 287 25.94 43.29 -0.03
N ALA A 288 26.63 42.15 -0.11
CA ALA A 288 26.01 40.84 -0.28
C ALA A 288 25.11 40.44 0.90
N ASN A 289 25.50 40.81 2.12
CA ASN A 289 24.66 40.58 3.30
C ASN A 289 23.42 41.49 3.31
N GLU A 290 23.54 42.74 2.87
CA GLU A 290 22.40 43.66 2.73
C GLU A 290 21.39 43.18 1.67
N THR A 291 21.87 42.68 0.53
CA THR A 291 20.99 42.12 -0.51
C THR A 291 20.30 40.85 -0.03
N ALA A 292 21.04 39.94 0.60
CA ALA A 292 20.48 38.71 1.17
C ALA A 292 19.44 39.01 2.26
N PHE A 293 19.66 40.04 3.08
CA PHE A 293 18.70 40.50 4.08
C PHE A 293 17.42 41.03 3.46
N ALA A 294 17.51 41.89 2.44
CA ALA A 294 16.35 42.41 1.73
C ALA A 294 15.54 41.29 1.02
N GLN A 295 16.21 40.32 0.42
CA GLN A 295 15.58 39.14 -0.17
C GLN A 295 14.85 38.29 0.87
N CYS A 296 15.46 38.04 2.04
CA CYS A 296 14.83 37.27 3.11
C CYS A 296 13.57 37.93 3.65
N ILE A 297 13.57 39.26 3.81
CA ILE A 297 12.36 40.00 4.20
C ILE A 297 11.24 39.76 3.20
N ASN A 298 11.51 39.90 1.89
CA ASN A 298 10.52 39.66 0.84
C ASN A 298 9.98 38.21 0.87
N ARG A 299 10.86 37.22 1.08
CA ARG A 299 10.45 35.81 1.20
C ARG A 299 9.55 35.54 2.41
N VAL A 300 9.79 36.21 3.54
CA VAL A 300 8.92 36.11 4.72
C VAL A 300 7.58 36.84 4.49
N GLU A 301 7.58 37.98 3.79
CA GLU A 301 6.35 38.67 3.42
C GLU A 301 5.47 37.84 2.47
N LYS A 302 6.08 37.15 1.50
CA LYS A 302 5.37 36.25 0.56
C LYS A 302 4.87 34.98 1.23
N HIS A 303 5.67 34.39 2.14
CA HIS A 303 5.36 33.12 2.81
C HIS A 303 5.52 33.24 4.33
N PRO A 304 4.58 33.92 5.02
CA PRO A 304 4.70 34.20 6.45
C PRO A 304 4.68 32.94 7.32
N ASP A 305 4.08 31.85 6.84
CA ASP A 305 4.01 30.58 7.56
C ASP A 305 5.26 29.68 7.37
N SER A 306 6.21 30.10 6.53
CA SER A 306 7.43 29.32 6.27
C SER A 306 8.41 29.46 7.44
N ILE A 307 8.55 28.38 8.22
CA ILE A 307 9.49 28.33 9.35
C ILE A 307 10.92 28.58 8.87
N THR A 308 11.33 27.98 7.75
CA THR A 308 12.69 28.14 7.20
C THR A 308 12.98 29.60 6.87
N ASN A 309 12.06 30.31 6.21
CA ASN A 309 12.27 31.73 5.90
C ASN A 309 12.36 32.58 7.18
N ARG A 310 11.53 32.29 8.19
CA ARG A 310 11.55 32.99 9.48
C ARG A 310 12.85 32.72 10.25
N GLU A 311 13.36 31.50 10.23
CA GLU A 311 14.63 31.13 10.86
C GLU A 311 15.83 31.80 10.17
N GLU A 312 15.86 31.82 8.83
CA GLU A 312 16.89 32.53 8.05
C GLU A 312 16.87 34.03 8.34
N LEU A 313 15.68 34.64 8.36
CA LEU A 313 15.52 36.06 8.70
C LEU A 313 15.95 36.34 10.14
N ALA A 314 15.61 35.47 11.10
CA ALA A 314 16.06 35.59 12.49
C ALA A 314 17.58 35.53 12.61
N ALA A 315 18.23 34.64 11.85
CA ALA A 315 19.68 34.54 11.82
C ALA A 315 20.32 35.84 11.30
N LEU A 316 19.77 36.42 10.22
CA LEU A 316 20.26 37.69 9.66
C LEU A 316 20.00 38.89 10.57
N TYR A 317 18.89 38.93 11.30
CA TYR A 317 18.65 39.97 12.31
C TYR A 317 19.72 39.97 13.41
N VAL A 318 20.23 38.79 13.80
CA VAL A 318 21.28 38.68 14.83
C VAL A 318 22.67 38.93 14.24
N SER A 319 22.97 38.37 13.06
CA SER A 319 24.33 38.41 12.50
C SER A 319 24.66 39.72 11.78
N HIS A 320 23.68 40.31 11.09
CA HIS A 320 23.87 41.46 10.21
C HIS A 320 23.29 42.75 10.79
N ALA A 321 22.04 42.72 11.28
CA ALA A 321 21.35 43.92 11.76
C ALA A 321 21.60 44.25 13.26
N ASP A 322 22.16 43.32 14.04
CA ASP A 322 22.34 43.43 15.50
C ASP A 322 21.02 43.76 16.26
N GLU A 323 19.90 43.22 15.76
CA GLU A 323 18.55 43.45 16.30
C GLU A 323 17.94 42.15 16.85
N PRO A 324 18.44 41.62 17.98
CA PRO A 324 17.98 40.34 18.54
C PRO A 324 16.51 40.36 18.97
N ALA A 325 15.95 41.54 19.24
CA ALA A 325 14.53 41.71 19.56
C ALA A 325 13.62 41.37 18.37
N LEU A 326 14.02 41.71 17.14
CA LEU A 326 13.26 41.35 15.93
C LEU A 326 13.44 39.87 15.58
N ALA A 327 14.62 39.29 15.85
CA ALA A 327 14.85 37.86 15.69
C ALA A 327 13.90 37.01 16.56
N ILE A 328 13.62 37.45 17.80
CA ILE A 328 12.68 36.76 18.70
C ILE A 328 11.23 36.82 18.18
N GLN A 329 10.83 37.88 17.47
CA GLN A 329 9.48 38.00 16.89
C GLN A 329 9.24 37.01 15.73
N GLN A 330 10.31 36.41 15.20
CA GLN A 330 10.23 35.39 14.16
C GLN A 330 9.94 33.98 14.68
N TYR A 331 9.65 33.80 15.98
CA TYR A 331 9.16 32.54 16.54
C TYR A 331 7.73 32.72 17.05
#